data_AF-Q87TE9-F1
#
_entry.id   AF-Q87TE9-F1
#
_cell.length_a   1.000
_cell.length_b   1.000
_cell.length_c   1.000
_cell.angle_alpha   90.00
_cell.angle_beta   90.00
_cell.angle_gamma   90.00
#
_symmetry.space_group_name_H-M   'P 1'
#
loop_
_entity.id
_entity.type
_entity.pdbx_description
1 polymer ?
#
loop_
_entity_poly.entity_id
_entity_poly.type
_entity_poly.pdbx_seq_one_letter_code
_entity_poly.pdbx_strand_id
1 'polypeptide(L)'
;MKVQLIPSLCILSGTLLASVASAQVAYTWVDENGVVHFSDTPNQGAKTIALPNLEASAPAPEVESTESLAPQAKAAPEPEEEPEKKTDKPQPLQLAMLTPQHNETIRSNRGLINIQLEANRKLGIGEQLQLFFDGKPYGAPQTQLTWQLNNIDRGTHTIAVHAKRSGKLIASTSPITVHLHRASVKPTVKGAK
;
A
#
# COMPACT_ATOMS: atom_id res chain seq x y z
N MET A 1 58.39 28.51 38.23
CA MET A 1 57.87 28.93 36.91
C MET A 1 57.29 27.70 36.22
N LYS A 2 56.01 27.76 35.82
CA LYS A 2 55.29 26.98 34.76
C LYS A 2 55.33 25.43 34.90
N VAL A 3 54.30 24.75 35.44
CA VAL A 3 52.93 24.43 34.90
C VAL A 3 53.05 23.58 33.63
N GLN A 4 52.75 22.27 33.63
CA GLN A 4 51.45 21.59 33.37
C GLN A 4 51.74 20.07 33.27
N LEU A 5 50.85 19.08 33.39
CA LEU A 5 49.43 18.97 33.72
C LEU A 5 49.17 17.49 34.06
N ILE A 6 48.22 17.27 34.96
CA ILE A 6 47.76 16.01 35.55
C ILE A 6 46.85 15.26 34.54
N PRO A 7 46.97 13.93 34.34
CA PRO A 7 45.88 13.16 33.76
C PRO A 7 44.90 12.78 34.89
N SER A 8 43.91 13.65 35.13
CA SER A 8 42.82 13.35 36.04
C SER A 8 41.79 12.49 35.32
N LEU A 9 41.88 11.21 35.62
CA LEU A 9 40.85 10.19 35.52
C LEU A 9 39.50 10.70 36.12
N CYS A 10 38.41 10.17 35.57
CA CYS A 10 37.02 10.17 36.07
C CYS A 10 36.02 11.15 35.43
N ILE A 11 34.92 10.52 34.98
CA ILE A 11 33.55 11.02 34.76
C ILE A 11 33.23 11.46 33.33
N LEU A 12 32.72 10.51 32.53
CA LEU A 12 31.58 10.79 31.65
C LEU A 12 30.74 9.52 31.45
N SER A 13 29.98 9.20 32.50
CA SER A 13 28.91 8.19 32.44
C SER A 13 27.76 8.79 31.63
N GLY A 14 27.73 8.51 30.32
CA GLY A 14 26.70 8.98 29.41
C GLY A 14 25.36 8.29 29.67
N THR A 15 24.44 9.02 30.30
CA THR A 15 23.02 8.67 30.48
C THR A 15 22.32 8.49 29.14
N LEU A 16 21.86 7.27 28.87
CA LEU A 16 20.97 6.94 27.75
C LEU A 16 19.52 7.29 28.15
N LEU A 17 19.01 8.44 27.72
CA LEU A 17 17.59 8.76 27.83
C LEU A 17 16.82 7.96 26.77
N ALA A 18 16.07 6.95 27.20
CA ALA A 18 15.08 6.29 26.36
C ALA A 18 13.82 7.16 26.27
N SER A 19 13.56 7.75 25.09
CA SER A 19 12.28 8.42 24.83
C SER A 19 11.17 7.39 24.67
N VAL A 20 10.21 7.39 25.59
CA VAL A 20 8.94 6.66 25.43
C VAL A 20 8.09 7.36 24.36
N ALA A 21 7.68 6.61 23.34
CA ALA A 21 6.77 7.10 22.31
C ALA A 21 5.33 7.10 22.85
N SER A 22 4.73 8.27 23.04
CA SER A 22 3.31 8.39 23.41
C SER A 22 2.42 8.08 22.21
N ALA A 23 1.48 7.14 22.38
CA ALA A 23 0.44 6.84 21.41
C ALA A 23 -0.44 8.08 21.18
N GLN A 24 -0.55 8.53 19.92
CA GLN A 24 -1.43 9.63 19.54
C GLN A 24 -2.87 9.10 19.49
N VAL A 25 -3.72 9.57 20.40
CA VAL A 25 -5.13 9.17 20.50
C VAL A 25 -5.97 10.13 19.66
N ALA A 26 -6.49 9.67 18.53
CA ALA A 26 -7.38 10.46 17.68
C ALA A 26 -8.84 10.32 18.16
N TYR A 27 -9.54 11.45 18.32
CA TYR A 27 -10.95 11.47 18.74
C TYR A 27 -11.84 11.85 17.55
N THR A 28 -12.98 11.14 17.42
CA THR A 28 -13.98 11.39 16.37
C THR A 28 -15.33 11.73 16.98
N TRP A 29 -16.04 12.71 16.44
CA TRP A 29 -17.44 12.94 16.79
C TRP A 29 -18.28 13.25 15.54
N VAL A 30 -19.58 13.00 15.64
CA VAL A 30 -20.56 13.28 14.60
C VAL A 30 -21.38 14.47 15.06
N ASP A 31 -21.49 15.49 14.20
CA ASP A 31 -22.35 16.65 14.48
C ASP A 31 -23.82 16.36 14.13
N GLU A 32 -24.72 17.29 14.48
CA GLU A 32 -26.17 17.20 14.24
C GLU A 32 -26.55 17.09 12.75
N ASN A 33 -25.61 17.35 11.84
CA ASN A 33 -25.81 17.23 10.39
C ASN A 33 -25.22 15.91 9.84
N GLY A 34 -24.75 15.00 10.70
CA GLY A 34 -24.18 13.71 10.31
C GLY A 34 -22.76 13.79 9.76
N VAL A 35 -22.06 14.92 9.95
CA VAL A 35 -20.68 15.10 9.47
C VAL A 35 -19.69 14.67 10.55
N VAL A 36 -18.74 13.80 10.18
CA VAL A 36 -17.71 13.25 11.08
C VAL A 36 -16.52 14.20 11.13
N HIS A 37 -16.16 14.66 12.33
CA HIS A 37 -15.01 15.52 12.60
C HIS A 37 -13.93 14.76 13.39
N PHE A 38 -12.66 15.09 13.15
CA PHE A 38 -11.48 14.50 13.80
C PHE A 38 -10.70 15.60 14.53
N SER A 39 -10.36 15.41 15.80
CA SER A 39 -9.53 16.34 16.59
C SER A 39 -8.62 15.62 17.58
N ASP A 40 -7.44 16.17 17.81
CA ASP A 40 -6.46 15.74 18.82
C ASP A 40 -6.60 16.51 20.15
N THR A 41 -7.69 17.27 20.35
CA THR A 41 -7.94 18.04 21.57
C THR A 41 -9.34 17.77 22.15
N PRO A 42 -9.47 17.51 23.47
CA PRO A 42 -10.75 17.12 24.08
C PRO A 42 -11.68 18.33 24.29
N ASN A 43 -12.95 18.20 23.89
CA ASN A 43 -14.02 19.15 24.22
C ASN A 43 -14.96 18.57 25.30
N GLN A 44 -15.64 19.46 26.02
CA GLN A 44 -16.46 19.14 27.20
C GLN A 44 -17.76 18.45 26.77
N GLY A 45 -17.99 17.21 27.23
CA GLY A 45 -19.25 16.47 26.99
C GLY A 45 -19.09 15.01 26.51
N ALA A 46 -17.87 14.47 26.43
CA ALA A 46 -17.64 13.12 25.94
C ALA A 46 -18.21 12.04 26.88
N LYS A 47 -19.09 11.18 26.35
CA LYS A 47 -19.43 9.88 26.95
C LYS A 47 -18.42 8.83 26.48
N THR A 48 -17.90 8.07 27.44
CA THR A 48 -16.96 6.96 27.22
C THR A 48 -17.61 5.84 26.40
N ILE A 49 -17.00 5.47 25.27
CA ILE A 49 -17.27 4.19 24.59
C ILE A 49 -16.06 3.29 24.85
N ALA A 50 -16.31 2.16 25.50
CA ALA A 50 -15.29 1.14 25.69
C ALA A 50 -14.99 0.45 24.35
N LEU A 51 -13.70 0.36 24.01
CA LEU A 51 -13.24 -0.44 22.88
C LEU A 51 -13.52 -1.93 23.16
N PRO A 52 -14.02 -2.71 22.19
CA PRO A 52 -14.22 -4.13 22.39
C PRO A 52 -12.88 -4.83 22.65
N ASN A 53 -12.89 -5.72 23.65
CA ASN A 53 -11.73 -6.50 24.08
C ASN A 53 -11.24 -7.38 22.91
N LEU A 54 -9.98 -7.21 22.51
CA LEU A 54 -9.38 -7.90 21.35
C LEU A 54 -9.05 -9.39 21.62
N GLU A 55 -9.36 -9.90 22.82
CA GLU A 55 -9.05 -11.24 23.30
C GLU A 55 -10.29 -12.15 23.46
N ALA A 56 -11.41 -11.84 22.81
CA ALA A 56 -12.58 -12.72 22.78
C ALA A 56 -12.62 -13.53 21.48
N SER A 57 -12.57 -14.87 21.59
CA SER A 57 -12.76 -15.80 20.47
C SER A 57 -14.11 -15.56 19.80
N ALA A 58 -14.12 -15.42 18.46
CA ALA A 58 -15.33 -15.26 17.68
C ALA A 58 -16.24 -16.51 17.82
N PRO A 59 -17.56 -16.36 18.03
CA PRO A 59 -18.49 -17.47 17.98
C PRO A 59 -18.67 -17.96 16.54
N ALA A 60 -18.92 -19.27 16.38
CA ALA A 60 -19.10 -19.93 15.09
C ALA A 60 -20.34 -19.41 14.35
N PRO A 61 -20.33 -19.36 13.00
CA PRO A 61 -21.46 -18.87 12.22
C PRO A 61 -22.60 -19.91 12.21
N GLU A 62 -23.77 -19.52 12.71
CA GLU A 62 -25.03 -20.25 12.49
C GLU A 62 -25.55 -19.93 11.08
N VAL A 63 -25.78 -20.98 10.29
CA VAL A 63 -26.39 -20.93 8.97
C VAL A 63 -27.90 -21.16 9.11
N GLU A 64 -28.69 -20.09 9.09
CA GLU A 64 -30.14 -20.23 8.92
C GLU A 64 -30.47 -20.40 7.43
N SER A 65 -31.03 -21.57 7.13
CA SER A 65 -31.49 -22.04 5.84
C SER A 65 -32.56 -21.14 5.23
N THR A 66 -32.38 -20.75 3.97
CA THR A 66 -33.40 -20.10 3.16
C THR A 66 -34.52 -21.08 2.83
N GLU A 67 -35.68 -20.92 3.47
CA GLU A 67 -36.91 -21.62 3.09
C GLU A 67 -37.66 -20.82 2.02
N SER A 68 -38.00 -21.53 0.94
CA SER A 68 -38.64 -21.07 -0.27
C SER A 68 -40.09 -20.61 -0.01
N LEU A 69 -40.45 -19.41 -0.50
CA LEU A 69 -41.85 -19.01 -0.65
C LEU A 69 -42.10 -18.45 -2.06
N ALA A 70 -43.08 -19.07 -2.72
CA ALA A 70 -43.49 -18.83 -4.09
C ALA A 70 -44.20 -17.47 -4.29
N PRO A 71 -44.29 -16.96 -5.53
CA PRO A 71 -44.78 -15.62 -5.83
C PRO A 71 -46.32 -15.51 -5.79
N GLN A 72 -46.86 -14.50 -5.09
CA GLN A 72 -48.19 -13.95 -5.37
C GLN A 72 -48.07 -12.44 -5.57
N ALA A 73 -48.12 -12.02 -6.83
CA ALA A 73 -48.23 -10.63 -7.22
C ALA A 73 -49.68 -10.16 -7.06
N LYS A 74 -49.89 -9.20 -6.15
CA LYS A 74 -51.08 -8.34 -6.10
C LYS A 74 -50.70 -7.01 -6.74
N ALA A 75 -51.53 -6.56 -7.67
CA ALA A 75 -51.29 -5.39 -8.50
C ALA A 75 -51.53 -4.04 -7.80
N ALA A 76 -50.78 -3.04 -8.27
CA ALA A 76 -50.96 -1.59 -8.24
C ALA A 76 -50.40 -0.79 -7.03
N PRO A 77 -49.98 0.48 -7.22
CA PRO A 77 -49.52 1.18 -8.43
C PRO A 77 -48.09 1.76 -8.32
N GLU A 78 -47.55 2.04 -9.50
CA GLU A 78 -46.31 2.73 -9.85
C GLU A 78 -46.07 4.03 -9.04
N PRO A 79 -44.92 4.18 -8.35
CA PRO A 79 -44.36 5.48 -8.06
C PRO A 79 -43.60 5.94 -9.31
N GLU A 80 -44.00 7.08 -9.85
CA GLU A 80 -43.27 7.81 -10.91
C GLU A 80 -41.78 7.86 -10.56
N GLU A 81 -40.96 7.20 -11.39
CA GLU A 81 -39.51 7.37 -11.38
C GLU A 81 -39.20 8.82 -11.73
N GLU A 82 -38.96 9.61 -10.69
CA GLU A 82 -38.17 10.83 -10.81
C GLU A 82 -36.83 10.40 -11.45
N PRO A 83 -36.38 11.03 -12.56
CA PRO A 83 -35.17 10.58 -13.23
C PRO A 83 -34.00 10.87 -12.28
N GLU A 84 -33.55 9.84 -11.57
CA GLU A 84 -32.30 9.87 -10.81
C GLU A 84 -31.23 10.34 -11.77
N LYS A 85 -30.77 11.57 -11.56
CA LYS A 85 -29.65 12.17 -12.27
C LYS A 85 -28.42 11.34 -11.91
N LYS A 86 -28.20 10.24 -12.63
CA LYS A 86 -27.01 9.39 -12.55
C LYS A 86 -25.82 10.33 -12.74
N THR A 87 -25.23 10.68 -11.61
CA THR A 87 -24.01 11.47 -11.61
C THR A 87 -22.96 10.49 -12.13
N ASP A 88 -22.54 10.68 -13.39
CA ASP A 88 -21.53 9.89 -14.08
C ASP A 88 -20.21 9.95 -13.31
N LYS A 89 -20.09 9.14 -12.25
CA LYS A 89 -18.83 8.94 -11.56
C LYS A 89 -18.01 8.00 -12.44
N PRO A 90 -16.79 8.39 -12.85
CA PRO A 90 -15.96 7.52 -13.67
C PRO A 90 -15.70 6.21 -12.92
N GLN A 91 -15.74 5.10 -13.66
CA GLN A 91 -15.50 3.76 -13.13
C GLN A 91 -14.20 3.72 -12.30
N PRO A 92 -14.18 3.00 -11.15
CA PRO A 92 -12.96 2.85 -10.37
C PRO A 92 -11.83 2.26 -11.22
N LEU A 93 -10.63 2.79 -11.04
CA LEU A 93 -9.45 2.30 -11.74
C LEU A 93 -9.07 0.92 -11.20
N GLN A 94 -8.81 -0.02 -12.09
CA GLN A 94 -8.29 -1.33 -11.78
C GLN A 94 -7.01 -1.55 -12.59
N LEU A 95 -6.02 -2.17 -11.95
CA LEU A 95 -4.72 -2.46 -12.55
C LEU A 95 -4.41 -3.94 -12.43
N ALA A 96 -3.94 -4.54 -13.52
CA ALA A 96 -3.44 -5.91 -13.54
C ALA A 96 -2.03 -5.94 -14.13
N MET A 97 -1.19 -6.85 -13.63
CA MET A 97 0.16 -7.05 -14.17
C MET A 97 0.12 -8.07 -15.30
N LEU A 98 0.47 -7.64 -16.52
CA LEU A 98 0.54 -8.50 -17.69
C LEU A 98 1.91 -9.14 -17.85
N THR A 99 2.97 -8.41 -17.53
CA THR A 99 4.34 -8.94 -17.57
C THR A 99 5.15 -8.19 -16.53
N PRO A 100 6.06 -8.86 -15.80
CA PRO A 100 6.22 -10.32 -15.74
C PRO A 100 5.06 -11.01 -15.04
N GLN A 101 4.98 -12.33 -15.17
CA GLN A 101 4.03 -13.16 -14.42
C GLN A 101 4.57 -13.47 -13.02
N HIS A 102 3.68 -13.82 -12.09
CA HIS A 102 4.10 -14.22 -10.75
C HIS A 102 4.98 -15.49 -10.78
N ASN A 103 6.10 -15.43 -10.06
CA ASN A 103 7.20 -16.40 -10.04
C ASN A 103 7.91 -16.62 -11.39
N GLU A 104 7.81 -15.67 -12.32
CA GLU A 104 8.52 -15.76 -13.59
C GLU A 104 10.05 -15.72 -13.39
N THR A 105 10.76 -16.61 -14.09
CA THR A 105 12.22 -16.63 -14.11
C THR A 105 12.75 -15.89 -15.32
N ILE A 106 13.38 -14.74 -15.08
CA ILE A 106 13.92 -13.85 -16.11
C ILE A 106 15.43 -14.10 -16.23
N ARG A 107 15.93 -14.30 -17.45
CA ARG A 107 17.38 -14.40 -17.72
C ARG A 107 17.86 -13.17 -18.46
N SER A 108 18.64 -12.33 -17.79
CA SER A 108 19.17 -11.11 -18.41
C SER A 108 20.50 -10.69 -17.78
N ASN A 109 21.60 -10.84 -18.52
CA ASN A 109 22.94 -10.44 -18.04
C ASN A 109 23.04 -8.93 -17.75
N ARG A 110 22.24 -8.12 -18.44
CA ARG A 110 22.12 -6.67 -18.24
C ARG A 110 21.18 -6.29 -17.10
N GLY A 111 20.55 -7.27 -16.43
CA GLY A 111 19.58 -7.03 -15.37
C GLY A 111 18.34 -6.30 -15.88
N LEU A 112 17.84 -6.71 -17.05
CA LEU A 112 16.63 -6.15 -17.65
C LEU A 112 15.39 -6.85 -17.13
N ILE A 113 14.41 -6.08 -16.67
CA ILE A 113 13.06 -6.54 -16.35
C ILE A 113 12.08 -5.60 -17.04
N ASN A 114 11.28 -6.14 -17.95
CA ASN A 114 10.22 -5.39 -18.63
C ASN A 114 8.93 -5.60 -17.88
N ILE A 115 8.26 -4.50 -17.53
CA ILE A 115 6.98 -4.51 -16.83
C ILE A 115 5.93 -3.91 -17.74
N GLN A 116 4.81 -4.60 -17.86
CA GLN A 116 3.64 -4.12 -18.57
C GLN A 116 2.39 -4.38 -17.74
N LEU A 117 1.57 -3.34 -17.62
CA LEU A 117 0.28 -3.39 -16.95
C LEU A 117 -0.86 -3.31 -17.95
N GLU A 118 -2.01 -3.79 -17.49
CA GLU A 118 -3.31 -3.52 -18.06
C GLU A 118 -4.13 -2.66 -17.10
N ALA A 119 -4.90 -1.73 -17.65
CA ALA A 119 -5.85 -0.93 -16.89
C ALA A 119 -7.22 -1.03 -17.54
N ASN A 120 -8.28 -1.11 -16.73
CA ASN A 120 -9.65 -1.16 -17.23
C ASN A 120 -10.08 0.15 -17.94
N ARG A 121 -9.40 1.26 -17.66
CA ARG A 121 -9.59 2.55 -18.31
C ARG A 121 -8.27 3.31 -18.41
N LYS A 122 -8.26 4.35 -19.26
CA LYS A 122 -7.17 5.32 -19.29
C LYS A 122 -7.08 6.08 -17.95
N LEU A 123 -5.87 6.46 -17.59
CA LEU A 123 -5.63 7.31 -16.43
C LEU A 123 -6.30 8.67 -16.61
N GLY A 124 -6.97 9.11 -15.55
CA GLY A 124 -7.58 10.42 -15.46
C GLY A 124 -6.56 11.52 -15.17
N ILE A 125 -7.00 12.77 -15.24
CA ILE A 125 -6.15 13.93 -14.98
C ILE A 125 -5.69 13.92 -13.51
N GLY A 126 -4.37 14.01 -13.32
CA GLY A 126 -3.74 13.99 -12.00
C GLY A 126 -3.59 12.59 -11.39
N GLU A 127 -3.98 11.53 -12.10
CA GLU A 127 -3.65 10.15 -11.73
C GLU A 127 -2.23 9.82 -12.22
N GLN A 128 -1.43 9.21 -11.37
CA GLN A 128 -0.05 8.82 -11.66
C GLN A 128 0.23 7.42 -11.12
N LEU A 129 1.09 6.68 -11.78
CA LEU A 129 1.56 5.36 -11.42
C LEU A 129 2.97 5.46 -10.83
N GLN A 130 3.17 4.83 -9.68
CA GLN A 130 4.48 4.65 -9.07
C GLN A 130 4.78 3.15 -9.02
N LEU A 131 5.88 2.76 -9.66
CA LEU A 131 6.43 1.42 -9.51
C LEU A 131 7.10 1.28 -8.14
N PHE A 132 6.90 0.14 -7.50
CA PHE A 132 7.61 -0.30 -6.32
C PHE A 132 8.40 -1.57 -6.65
N PHE A 133 9.68 -1.55 -6.30
CA PHE A 133 10.62 -2.65 -6.46
C PHE A 133 11.24 -2.95 -5.10
N ASP A 134 11.06 -4.18 -4.61
CA ASP A 134 11.47 -4.62 -3.27
C ASP A 134 11.00 -3.67 -2.15
N GLY A 135 9.73 -3.23 -2.26
CA GLY A 135 9.09 -2.34 -1.29
C GLY A 135 9.51 -0.86 -1.39
N LYS A 136 10.41 -0.50 -2.29
CA LYS A 136 10.89 0.87 -2.48
C LYS A 136 10.35 1.47 -3.78
N PRO A 137 10.01 2.77 -3.83
CA PRO A 137 9.62 3.40 -5.07
C PRO A 137 10.78 3.38 -6.07
N TYR A 138 10.51 2.90 -7.28
CA TYR A 138 11.46 2.87 -8.39
C TYR A 138 11.10 3.93 -9.42
N GLY A 139 12.03 4.85 -9.68
CA GLY A 139 11.83 5.95 -10.62
C GLY A 139 10.78 6.97 -10.18
N ALA A 140 10.56 7.98 -11.02
CA ALA A 140 9.53 8.99 -10.79
C ALA A 140 8.13 8.45 -11.15
N PRO A 141 7.06 8.98 -10.52
CA PRO A 141 5.70 8.71 -10.95
C PRO A 141 5.49 9.07 -12.42
N GLN A 142 4.75 8.24 -13.15
CA GLN A 142 4.47 8.43 -14.58
C GLN A 142 3.04 7.99 -14.94
N THR A 143 2.60 8.22 -16.18
CA THR A 143 1.25 7.81 -16.63
C THR A 143 1.27 6.60 -17.56
N GLN A 144 2.45 6.20 -18.04
CA GLN A 144 2.63 5.01 -18.87
C GLN A 144 2.49 3.73 -18.07
N LEU A 145 1.85 2.73 -18.67
CA LEU A 145 1.63 1.39 -18.12
C LEU A 145 2.83 0.45 -18.29
N THR A 146 3.99 0.97 -18.71
CA THR A 146 5.19 0.18 -19.00
C THR A 146 6.42 0.73 -18.31
N TRP A 147 7.29 -0.17 -17.86
CA TRP A 147 8.60 0.15 -17.33
C TRP A 147 9.65 -0.80 -17.91
N GLN A 148 10.87 -0.31 -18.04
CA GLN A 148 12.05 -1.13 -18.27
C GLN A 148 13.06 -0.84 -17.17
N LEU A 149 13.28 -1.83 -16.32
CA LEU A 149 14.31 -1.79 -15.30
C LEU A 149 15.62 -2.23 -15.92
N ASN A 150 16.72 -1.65 -15.47
CA ASN A 150 18.04 -1.96 -15.98
C ASN A 150 19.00 -2.14 -14.80
N ASN A 151 20.04 -2.94 -15.00
CA ASN A 151 21.09 -3.18 -14.03
C ASN A 151 20.57 -3.68 -12.67
N ILE A 152 19.46 -4.44 -12.69
CA ILE A 152 18.95 -5.12 -11.52
C ILE A 152 19.89 -6.28 -11.17
N ASP A 153 20.15 -6.46 -9.87
CA ASP A 153 20.96 -7.56 -9.38
C ASP A 153 20.27 -8.91 -9.57
N ARG A 154 21.06 -9.98 -9.60
CA ARG A 154 20.47 -11.33 -9.67
C ARG A 154 19.77 -11.65 -8.34
N GLY A 155 18.69 -12.40 -8.39
CA GLY A 155 17.98 -12.84 -7.19
C GLY A 155 16.47 -12.82 -7.35
N THR A 156 15.80 -12.89 -6.21
CA THR A 156 14.34 -12.83 -6.11
C THR A 156 13.94 -11.40 -5.77
N HIS A 157 12.99 -10.87 -6.53
CA HIS A 157 12.52 -9.50 -6.36
C HIS A 157 11.00 -9.45 -6.33
N THR A 158 10.46 -8.49 -5.59
CA THR A 158 9.03 -8.22 -5.50
C THR A 158 8.69 -6.93 -6.25
N ILE A 159 7.63 -6.98 -7.06
CA ILE A 159 7.20 -5.89 -7.93
C ILE A 159 5.73 -5.59 -7.66
N ALA A 160 5.41 -4.31 -7.47
CA ALA A 160 4.03 -3.83 -7.36
C ALA A 160 3.91 -2.43 -7.98
N VAL A 161 2.72 -2.06 -8.45
CA VAL A 161 2.47 -0.70 -8.95
C VAL A 161 1.29 -0.09 -8.24
N HIS A 162 1.45 1.16 -7.81
CA HIS A 162 0.43 1.95 -7.13
C HIS A 162 -0.02 3.10 -8.03
N ALA A 163 -1.33 3.23 -8.25
CA ALA A 163 -1.92 4.44 -8.81
C ALA A 163 -2.28 5.41 -7.68
N LYS A 164 -1.84 6.65 -7.80
CA LYS A 164 -2.14 7.73 -6.87
C LYS A 164 -2.77 8.91 -7.58
N ARG A 165 -3.62 9.64 -6.86
CA ARG A 165 -4.14 10.95 -7.27
C ARG A 165 -3.90 11.94 -6.14
N SER A 166 -3.12 12.99 -6.41
CA SER A 166 -2.75 13.99 -5.40
C SER A 166 -2.20 13.36 -4.11
N GLY A 167 -1.37 12.33 -4.24
CA GLY A 167 -0.77 11.59 -3.11
C GLY A 167 -1.63 10.49 -2.50
N LYS A 168 -2.95 10.48 -2.73
CA LYS A 168 -3.86 9.43 -2.25
C LYS A 168 -3.78 8.19 -3.14
N LEU A 169 -3.62 7.00 -2.55
CA LEU A 169 -3.70 5.72 -3.26
C LEU A 169 -5.13 5.49 -3.77
N ILE A 170 -5.29 5.20 -5.06
CA ILE A 170 -6.60 4.97 -5.71
C ILE A 170 -6.75 3.57 -6.30
N ALA A 171 -5.64 2.90 -6.66
CA ALA A 171 -5.59 1.52 -7.11
C ALA A 171 -4.19 0.95 -6.92
N SER A 172 -4.06 -0.37 -6.86
CA SER A 172 -2.77 -1.06 -6.81
C SER A 172 -2.88 -2.42 -7.48
N THR A 173 -1.77 -2.89 -8.06
CA THR A 173 -1.67 -4.29 -8.48
C THR A 173 -1.43 -5.19 -7.26
N SER A 174 -1.78 -6.46 -7.37
CA SER A 174 -1.23 -7.47 -6.47
C SER A 174 0.30 -7.51 -6.62
N PRO A 175 1.07 -7.61 -5.53
CA PRO A 175 2.51 -7.76 -5.61
C PRO A 175 2.85 -9.11 -6.24
N ILE A 176 3.83 -9.12 -7.14
CA ILE A 176 4.35 -10.35 -7.73
C ILE A 176 5.82 -10.55 -7.37
N THR A 177 6.26 -11.79 -7.42
CA THR A 177 7.64 -12.18 -7.20
C THR A 177 8.24 -12.62 -8.53
N VAL A 178 9.50 -12.25 -8.80
CA VAL A 178 10.24 -12.70 -10.00
C VAL A 178 11.65 -13.14 -9.62
N HIS A 179 12.25 -13.99 -10.43
CA HIS A 179 13.60 -14.50 -10.23
C HIS A 179 14.51 -14.10 -11.39
N LEU A 180 15.44 -13.18 -11.14
CA LEU A 180 16.40 -12.72 -12.13
C LEU A 180 17.70 -13.53 -12.06
N HIS A 181 18.05 -14.18 -13.17
CA HIS A 181 19.30 -14.88 -13.37
C HIS A 181 20.23 -14.08 -14.29
N ARG A 182 21.49 -13.94 -13.86
CA ARG A 182 22.59 -13.34 -14.63
C ARG A 182 23.69 -14.36 -14.79
N ALA A 183 24.22 -14.53 -16.00
CA ALA A 183 25.41 -15.32 -16.23
C ALA A 183 26.65 -14.53 -15.78
N SER A 184 27.59 -15.22 -15.14
CA SER A 184 28.91 -14.69 -14.81
C SER A 184 29.94 -15.45 -15.64
N VAL A 185 30.77 -14.73 -16.38
CA VAL A 185 31.94 -15.33 -17.03
C VAL A 185 33.09 -15.23 -16.05
N LYS A 186 33.65 -16.38 -15.64
CA LYS A 186 34.89 -16.39 -14.88
C LYS A 186 36.02 -16.03 -15.85
N PRO A 187 36.85 -15.00 -15.59
CA PRO A 187 37.99 -14.72 -16.45
C PRO A 187 38.93 -15.92 -16.44
N THR A 188 39.18 -16.50 -17.62
CA THR A 188 40.19 -17.55 -17.79
C THR A 188 41.55 -16.87 -17.88
N VAL A 189 42.42 -17.12 -16.90
CA VAL A 189 43.81 -16.66 -16.95
C VAL A 189 44.52 -17.46 -18.03
N LYS A 190 44.63 -16.90 -19.22
CA LYS A 190 45.35 -17.48 -20.35
C LYS A 190 46.80 -17.00 -20.28
N GLY A 191 47.67 -17.72 -19.55
CA GLY A 191 49.07 -17.29 -19.45
C GLY A 191 49.97 -17.97 -18.43
N ALA A 192 49.74 -19.22 -18.04
CA ALA A 192 50.74 -20.00 -17.31
C ALA A 192 51.34 -21.06 -18.24
N LYS A 193 52.35 -20.66 -19.00
CA LYS A 193 53.39 -21.52 -19.58
C LYS A 193 54.68 -20.72 -19.66
#